data_AF-K1PA87-F1
#
_entry.id   AF-K1PA87-F1
#
_cell.length_a   1.000
_cell.length_b   1.000
_cell.length_c   1.000
_cell.angle_alpha   90.00
_cell.angle_beta   90.00
_cell.angle_gamma   90.00
#
_symmetry.space_group_name_H-M   'P 1'
#
loop_
_entity.id
_entity.type
_entity.pdbx_description
1 polymer ?
#
loop_
_entity_poly.entity_id
_entity_poly.type
_entity_poly.pdbx_seq_one_letter_code
_entity_poly.pdbx_strand_id
1 'polypeptide(L)'
;MIGSALGWLILFWGVWLARDADMISSGNVLTYPFSFSASHGQGETLIDSLPPCANVSLAGVMFKILANGCTRKNTSDEQAQCVLEKTGVMNLPQICISCLAISATGGFSPNRILKDCVLTSQGEVNLPGLLVLSKRPLINPVVKYFLPFTRTTVRRGYIHFQDEEVGDISCTHLTPDLGPTYVEPNLSGIFSNYAEQQLYEIITMVTDLSSASRVVIMGDLNCGPSLPGRNIQEEFETSYYHFIMSGYNNPYIKKVGLCTYCRGNPLTLAQNELTSSPPENTILDHILVRGIHVSFTQRVFTENVPGLLIPPSDHYGVQSTVVNKNSNFQVAVDFNVTFIRFNAMARMDYSIQIDPIHADLNQGCLNEGSEILTLQCLYEKAGYFDMSRSCISCVSLTGFDYGTLLKNCFVKKTRSNLPGLLVLSKRKLIGPKNLVEKYGSWEKQNLDETKKLANSFPNNGGRAIIMGDLNAGPFTPIQGDEGYHMDSYKYYLDQGFLPSLDSECTYCIENPLSIDDVNSIIDHILVRPPANENKKYSAERVFRNSIPGEKFPPSDHYGVLLNIEEQ
;
A
#
# COMPACT_ATOMS: atom_id res chain seq x y z
N MET A 1 -23.63 12.81 -3.91
CA MET A 1 -22.69 12.26 -4.92
C MET A 1 -21.40 13.04 -4.83
N ILE A 2 -20.37 12.47 -4.19
CA ILE A 2 -19.06 13.10 -3.99
C ILE A 2 -18.09 12.54 -5.00
N GLY A 3 -17.27 13.36 -5.66
CA GLY A 3 -16.17 12.77 -6.39
C GLY A 3 -15.03 13.69 -6.78
N SER A 4 -13.88 13.04 -6.98
CA SER A 4 -12.69 13.64 -7.56
C SER A 4 -12.63 13.23 -9.02
N ALA A 5 -12.31 14.16 -9.91
CA ALA A 5 -12.41 13.93 -11.34
C ALA A 5 -11.13 14.26 -12.09
N LEU A 6 -10.75 13.33 -12.98
CA LEU A 6 -9.79 13.56 -14.05
C LEU A 6 -10.53 13.53 -15.39
N GLY A 7 -11.41 14.50 -15.68
CA GLY A 7 -12.13 14.68 -16.97
C GLY A 7 -12.91 13.47 -17.55
N TRP A 8 -12.21 12.38 -17.86
CA TRP A 8 -12.66 11.06 -18.26
C TRP A 8 -12.86 10.05 -17.10
N LEU A 9 -12.33 10.35 -15.90
CA LEU A 9 -12.43 9.51 -14.71
C LEU A 9 -13.16 10.26 -13.58
N ILE A 10 -14.04 9.58 -12.86
CA ILE A 10 -14.64 10.07 -11.62
C ILE A 10 -14.45 9.01 -10.54
N LEU A 11 -13.90 9.40 -9.40
CA LEU A 11 -13.88 8.59 -8.18
C LEU A 11 -14.98 9.05 -7.26
N PHE A 12 -15.81 8.12 -6.79
CA PHE A 12 -16.69 8.28 -5.65
C PHE A 12 -16.12 7.58 -4.42
N TRP A 13 -16.16 8.26 -3.27
CA TRP A 13 -15.84 7.71 -1.96
C TRP A 13 -16.97 7.95 -0.96
N GLY A 14 -17.00 7.11 0.08
CA GLY A 14 -17.96 7.17 1.18
C GLY A 14 -18.25 5.76 1.67
N VAL A 15 -19.14 5.57 2.65
CA VAL A 15 -19.57 4.21 3.01
C VAL A 15 -20.97 4.01 2.44
N TRP A 16 -21.05 3.30 1.31
CA TRP A 16 -22.26 3.17 0.49
C TRP A 16 -22.84 1.78 0.65
N LEU A 17 -24.16 1.67 0.54
CA LEU A 17 -24.76 0.36 0.33
C LEU A 17 -24.29 -0.18 -1.03
N ALA A 18 -24.09 -1.49 -1.12
CA ALA A 18 -23.64 -2.13 -2.37
C ALA A 18 -24.59 -1.80 -3.54
N ARG A 19 -25.90 -1.86 -3.29
CA ARG A 19 -26.94 -1.49 -4.26
C ARG A 19 -26.81 -0.07 -4.80
N ASP A 20 -26.32 0.88 -3.99
CA ASP A 20 -26.21 2.28 -4.42
C ASP A 20 -25.07 2.41 -5.43
N ALA A 21 -23.95 1.70 -5.18
CA ALA A 21 -22.85 1.62 -6.13
C ALA A 21 -23.28 0.95 -7.45
N ASP A 22 -24.10 -0.10 -7.38
CA ASP A 22 -24.63 -0.79 -8.56
C ASP A 22 -25.57 0.11 -9.36
N MET A 23 -26.48 0.82 -8.68
CA MET A 23 -27.40 1.77 -9.31
C MET A 23 -26.64 2.90 -10.01
N ILE A 24 -25.57 3.42 -9.40
CA ILE A 24 -24.75 4.47 -10.01
C ILE A 24 -24.00 3.93 -11.21
N SER A 25 -23.35 2.77 -11.08
CA SER A 25 -22.61 2.13 -12.17
C SER A 25 -23.53 1.83 -13.36
N SER A 26 -24.65 1.13 -13.12
CA SER A 26 -25.60 0.73 -14.15
C SER A 26 -26.31 1.93 -14.81
N GLY A 27 -26.70 2.95 -14.03
CA GLY A 27 -27.29 4.18 -14.55
C GLY A 27 -26.32 5.01 -15.43
N ASN A 28 -25.02 4.77 -15.31
CA ASN A 28 -23.98 5.51 -16.02
C ASN A 28 -23.24 4.68 -17.08
N VAL A 29 -23.63 3.43 -17.34
CA VAL A 29 -22.88 2.48 -18.19
C VAL A 29 -22.64 3.00 -19.62
N LEU A 30 -23.58 3.76 -20.19
CA LEU A 30 -23.44 4.34 -21.53
C LEU A 30 -22.38 5.45 -21.60
N THR A 31 -22.15 6.14 -20.48
CA THR A 31 -21.18 7.24 -20.40
C THR A 31 -19.84 6.73 -19.86
N TYR A 32 -19.85 5.80 -18.90
CA TYR A 32 -18.69 5.28 -18.19
C TYR A 32 -18.68 3.73 -18.25
N PRO A 33 -18.37 3.14 -19.41
CA PRO A 33 -18.49 1.69 -19.62
C PRO A 33 -17.44 0.86 -18.87
N PHE A 34 -16.41 1.48 -18.30
CA PHE A 34 -15.30 0.80 -17.61
C PHE A 34 -15.30 1.08 -16.11
N SER A 35 -16.49 1.06 -15.51
CA SER A 35 -16.66 1.33 -14.08
C SER A 35 -16.23 0.15 -13.21
N PHE A 36 -15.70 0.42 -12.02
CA PHE A 36 -15.16 -0.61 -11.10
C PHE A 36 -15.39 -0.24 -9.63
N SER A 37 -15.79 -1.22 -8.83
CA SER A 37 -15.83 -1.13 -7.37
C SER A 37 -15.46 -2.47 -6.75
N ALA A 38 -15.29 -2.50 -5.43
CA ALA A 38 -15.02 -3.75 -4.70
C ALA A 38 -16.16 -4.76 -4.80
N SER A 39 -17.41 -4.29 -4.81
CA SER A 39 -18.59 -5.13 -5.05
C SER A 39 -18.60 -5.75 -6.46
N HIS A 40 -18.07 -5.05 -7.48
CA HIS A 40 -18.03 -5.56 -8.86
C HIS A 40 -16.81 -6.44 -9.17
N GLY A 41 -15.73 -6.33 -8.39
CA GLY A 41 -14.44 -6.99 -8.66
C GLY A 41 -14.36 -8.47 -8.33
N GLN A 42 -15.36 -9.05 -7.64
CA GLN A 42 -15.33 -10.45 -7.19
C GLN A 42 -16.30 -11.38 -7.91
N GLY A 43 -16.74 -11.11 -9.15
CA GLY A 43 -17.41 -12.14 -9.99
C GLY A 43 -18.69 -12.78 -9.43
N GLU A 44 -19.20 -12.34 -8.28
CA GLU A 44 -20.44 -12.78 -7.68
C GLU A 44 -21.51 -11.77 -8.07
N THR A 45 -22.37 -12.18 -9.00
CA THR A 45 -23.62 -11.49 -9.31
C THR A 45 -24.41 -11.25 -8.02
N LEU A 46 -24.71 -9.98 -7.72
CA LEU A 46 -25.56 -9.47 -6.64
C LEU A 46 -27.04 -9.91 -6.68
N ILE A 47 -27.34 -11.01 -7.37
CA ILE A 47 -28.68 -11.56 -7.48
C ILE A 47 -28.71 -12.77 -6.54
N ASP A 48 -29.29 -12.55 -5.35
CA ASP A 48 -29.50 -13.48 -4.22
C ASP A 48 -28.39 -13.56 -3.15
N SER A 49 -27.81 -12.42 -2.72
CA SER A 49 -26.95 -12.39 -1.53
C SER A 49 -27.77 -12.62 -0.25
N LEU A 50 -27.35 -13.60 0.56
CA LEU A 50 -27.88 -13.79 1.92
C LEU A 50 -27.68 -12.51 2.75
N PRO A 51 -28.55 -12.22 3.73
CA PRO A 51 -28.37 -11.09 4.64
C PRO A 51 -26.93 -11.05 5.23
N PRO A 52 -26.35 -9.86 5.47
CA PRO A 52 -24.97 -9.71 5.96
C PRO A 52 -24.65 -10.57 7.20
N CYS A 53 -25.64 -10.79 8.07
CA CYS A 53 -25.52 -11.56 9.30
C CYS A 53 -26.28 -12.90 9.26
N ALA A 54 -26.61 -13.44 8.08
CA ALA A 54 -27.44 -14.64 7.94
C ALA A 54 -26.89 -15.89 8.65
N ASN A 55 -25.56 -16.03 8.69
CA ASN A 55 -24.88 -17.21 9.26
C ASN A 55 -24.35 -16.98 10.68
N VAL A 56 -24.83 -15.95 11.39
CA VAL A 56 -24.40 -15.63 12.76
C VAL A 56 -25.56 -15.46 13.72
N SER A 57 -25.42 -16.06 14.90
CA SER A 57 -26.37 -15.88 16.00
C SER A 57 -26.16 -14.52 16.68
N LEU A 58 -26.83 -13.49 16.15
CA LEU A 58 -26.84 -12.15 16.75
C LEU A 58 -27.50 -12.10 18.13
N ALA A 59 -28.32 -13.10 18.49
CA ALA A 59 -28.99 -13.14 19.80
C ALA A 59 -28.00 -13.01 20.97
N GLY A 60 -26.82 -13.64 20.88
CA GLY A 60 -25.78 -13.54 21.90
C GLY A 60 -25.15 -12.14 21.99
N VAL A 61 -24.95 -11.49 20.83
CA VAL A 61 -24.45 -10.11 20.75
C VAL A 61 -25.47 -9.15 21.33
N MET A 62 -26.73 -9.24 20.90
CA MET A 62 -27.83 -8.41 21.39
C MET A 62 -28.06 -8.57 22.90
N PHE A 63 -27.99 -9.81 23.41
CA PHE A 63 -28.05 -10.06 24.85
C PHE A 63 -26.91 -9.36 25.59
N LYS A 64 -25.66 -9.45 25.09
CA LYS A 64 -24.52 -8.77 25.71
C LYS A 64 -24.61 -7.24 25.62
N ILE A 65 -25.18 -6.69 24.55
CA ILE A 65 -25.45 -5.24 24.43
C ILE A 65 -26.35 -4.78 25.58
N LEU A 66 -27.44 -5.51 25.84
CA LEU A 66 -28.38 -5.20 26.92
C LEU A 66 -27.76 -5.46 28.30
N ALA A 67 -27.11 -6.61 28.48
CA ALA A 67 -26.54 -7.04 29.77
C ALA A 67 -25.41 -6.12 30.25
N ASN A 68 -24.57 -5.62 29.33
CA ASN A 68 -23.52 -4.65 29.65
C ASN A 68 -24.04 -3.20 29.69
N GLY A 69 -25.34 -2.98 29.50
CA GLY A 69 -25.94 -1.65 29.53
C GLY A 69 -25.43 -0.71 28.44
N CYS A 70 -24.98 -1.23 27.29
CA CYS A 70 -24.40 -0.40 26.24
C CYS A 70 -25.41 0.61 25.66
N THR A 71 -26.71 0.30 25.68
CA THR A 71 -27.76 1.24 25.25
C THR A 71 -28.08 2.34 26.25
N ARG A 72 -27.48 2.29 27.45
CA ARG A 72 -27.67 3.29 28.52
C ARG A 72 -26.50 4.26 28.64
N LYS A 73 -25.55 4.20 27.70
CA LYS A 73 -24.42 5.13 27.65
C LYS A 73 -24.89 6.53 27.25
N ASN A 74 -24.21 7.54 27.74
CA ASN A 74 -24.68 8.93 27.62
C ASN A 74 -24.27 9.56 26.29
N THR A 75 -23.22 9.03 25.65
CA THR A 75 -22.73 9.48 24.35
C THR A 75 -22.71 8.33 23.34
N SER A 76 -22.73 8.68 22.06
CA SER A 76 -22.56 7.74 20.94
C SER A 76 -21.25 6.98 21.04
N ASP A 77 -20.18 7.64 21.48
CA ASP A 77 -18.83 7.08 21.50
C ASP A 77 -18.69 6.05 22.62
N GLU A 78 -19.21 6.36 23.82
CA GLU A 78 -19.28 5.41 24.92
C GLU A 78 -20.14 4.20 24.56
N GLN A 79 -21.23 4.41 23.82
CA GLN A 79 -22.10 3.35 23.33
C GLN A 79 -21.35 2.46 22.33
N ALA A 80 -20.71 3.06 21.33
CA ALA A 80 -19.95 2.35 20.30
C ALA A 80 -18.80 1.55 20.93
N GLN A 81 -18.02 2.15 21.82
CA GLN A 81 -16.94 1.48 22.54
C GLN A 81 -17.46 0.29 23.37
N CYS A 82 -18.55 0.49 24.13
CA CYS A 82 -19.17 -0.61 24.89
C CYS A 82 -19.59 -1.77 23.99
N VAL A 83 -20.24 -1.46 22.85
CA VAL A 83 -20.67 -2.47 21.89
C VAL A 83 -19.47 -3.23 21.33
N LEU A 84 -18.46 -2.52 20.85
CA LEU A 84 -17.32 -3.13 20.16
C LEU A 84 -16.44 -3.96 21.11
N GLU A 85 -16.23 -3.51 22.36
CA GLU A 85 -15.38 -4.21 23.33
C GLU A 85 -16.09 -5.32 24.12
N LYS A 86 -17.37 -5.14 24.50
CA LYS A 86 -18.02 -6.00 25.51
C LYS A 86 -18.96 -7.07 24.94
N THR A 87 -19.27 -6.99 23.65
CA THR A 87 -20.35 -7.82 23.07
C THR A 87 -19.84 -8.92 22.15
N GLY A 88 -18.59 -8.83 21.70
CA GLY A 88 -18.01 -9.75 20.75
C GLY A 88 -18.43 -9.49 19.30
N VAL A 89 -18.93 -8.29 18.98
CA VAL A 89 -19.22 -7.87 17.59
C VAL A 89 -18.01 -8.10 16.68
N MET A 90 -16.79 -7.82 17.15
CA MET A 90 -15.57 -7.99 16.36
C MET A 90 -15.21 -9.45 16.04
N ASN A 91 -15.90 -10.43 16.65
CA ASN A 91 -15.75 -11.86 16.33
C ASN A 91 -16.64 -12.30 15.15
N LEU A 92 -17.54 -11.44 14.69
CA LEU A 92 -18.42 -11.72 13.55
C LEU A 92 -17.67 -11.64 12.21
N PRO A 93 -18.24 -12.17 11.11
CA PRO A 93 -17.73 -11.94 9.77
C PRO A 93 -17.70 -10.44 9.41
N GLN A 94 -16.70 -10.02 8.61
CA GLN A 94 -16.49 -8.60 8.25
C GLN A 94 -17.75 -7.92 7.67
N ILE A 95 -18.46 -8.62 6.78
CA ILE A 95 -19.68 -8.09 6.14
C ILE A 95 -20.78 -7.78 7.17
N CYS A 96 -20.91 -8.62 8.21
CA CYS A 96 -21.84 -8.39 9.31
C CYS A 96 -21.35 -7.24 10.22
N ILE A 97 -20.05 -7.20 10.55
CA ILE A 97 -19.47 -6.10 11.35
C ILE A 97 -19.77 -4.75 10.70
N SER A 98 -19.49 -4.60 9.41
CA SER A 98 -19.67 -3.32 8.73
C SER A 98 -21.15 -2.96 8.57
N CYS A 99 -22.04 -3.93 8.30
CA CYS A 99 -23.48 -3.67 8.31
C CYS A 99 -23.97 -3.14 9.68
N LEU A 100 -23.52 -3.77 10.77
CA LEU A 100 -23.88 -3.35 12.13
C LEU A 100 -23.34 -1.94 12.44
N ALA A 101 -22.09 -1.65 12.07
CA ALA A 101 -21.47 -0.34 12.29
C ALA A 101 -22.25 0.78 11.59
N ILE A 102 -22.63 0.59 10.33
CA ILE A 102 -23.38 1.59 9.54
C ILE A 102 -24.84 1.69 9.98
N SER A 103 -25.47 0.56 10.33
CA SER A 103 -26.83 0.56 10.83
C SER A 103 -26.95 1.28 12.18
N ALA A 104 -25.86 1.32 12.94
CA ALA A 104 -25.74 2.06 14.20
C ALA A 104 -25.37 3.54 14.03
N THR A 105 -25.01 3.99 12.82
CA THR A 105 -24.78 5.42 12.56
C THR A 105 -26.08 6.19 12.77
N GLY A 106 -26.04 7.21 13.64
CA GLY A 106 -27.22 7.95 14.11
C GLY A 106 -27.93 7.32 15.33
N GLY A 107 -27.31 6.31 15.96
CA GLY A 107 -27.80 5.67 17.18
C GLY A 107 -28.18 4.20 16.97
N PHE A 108 -28.15 3.43 18.06
CA PHE A 108 -28.49 2.00 18.04
C PHE A 108 -30.00 1.78 17.86
N SER A 109 -30.39 1.22 16.72
CA SER A 109 -31.78 0.84 16.43
C SER A 109 -31.90 -0.66 16.14
N PRO A 110 -32.45 -1.46 17.08
CA PRO A 110 -32.64 -2.90 16.87
C PRO A 110 -33.47 -3.23 15.62
N ASN A 111 -34.51 -2.43 15.33
CA ASN A 111 -35.37 -2.65 14.17
C ASN A 111 -34.63 -2.42 12.86
N ARG A 112 -33.76 -1.41 12.81
CA ARG A 112 -32.92 -1.13 11.64
C ARG A 112 -31.90 -2.24 11.43
N ILE A 113 -31.20 -2.64 12.48
CA ILE A 113 -30.24 -3.76 12.44
C ILE A 113 -30.91 -5.06 11.97
N LEU A 114 -32.07 -5.39 12.53
CA LEU A 114 -32.81 -6.59 12.16
C LEU A 114 -33.18 -6.55 10.67
N LYS A 115 -33.75 -5.43 10.20
CA LYS A 115 -34.16 -5.27 8.81
C LYS A 115 -32.96 -5.33 7.85
N ASP A 116 -31.95 -4.50 8.09
CA ASP A 116 -30.90 -4.21 7.12
C ASP A 116 -29.79 -5.28 7.15
N CYS A 117 -29.51 -5.89 8.31
CA CYS A 117 -28.41 -6.85 8.46
C CYS A 117 -28.83 -8.31 8.59
N VAL A 118 -30.09 -8.60 8.99
CA VAL A 118 -30.53 -9.97 9.33
C VAL A 118 -31.60 -10.50 8.40
N LEU A 119 -32.60 -9.69 8.09
CA LEU A 119 -33.76 -10.11 7.29
C LEU A 119 -33.56 -9.88 5.80
N THR A 120 -32.71 -8.92 5.42
CA THR A 120 -32.52 -8.52 4.02
C THR A 120 -31.04 -8.31 3.73
N SER A 121 -30.69 -8.24 2.44
CA SER A 121 -29.38 -7.80 1.96
C SER A 121 -29.28 -6.27 1.83
N GLN A 122 -30.28 -5.50 2.28
CA GLN A 122 -30.31 -4.05 2.07
C GLN A 122 -29.18 -3.31 2.78
N GLY A 123 -28.65 -3.87 3.87
CA GLY A 123 -27.51 -3.31 4.61
C GLY A 123 -26.14 -3.79 4.12
N GLU A 124 -26.06 -4.51 3.01
CA GLU A 124 -24.78 -4.86 2.41
C GLU A 124 -24.03 -3.61 1.95
N VAL A 125 -22.72 -3.58 2.18
CA VAL A 125 -21.88 -2.39 2.05
C VAL A 125 -20.82 -2.63 0.99
N ASN A 126 -20.63 -1.68 0.08
CA ASN A 126 -19.48 -1.69 -0.82
C ASN A 126 -18.22 -1.32 -0.03
N LEU A 127 -17.47 -2.28 0.52
CA LEU A 127 -16.21 -2.05 1.23
C LEU A 127 -15.02 -2.15 0.26
N PRO A 128 -14.14 -1.14 0.13
CA PRO A 128 -13.82 -0.12 1.14
C PRO A 128 -14.53 1.23 0.97
N GLY A 129 -15.64 1.27 0.23
CA GLY A 129 -16.41 2.50 0.05
C GLY A 129 -16.05 3.27 -1.21
N LEU A 130 -15.53 2.57 -2.23
CA LEU A 130 -14.96 3.19 -3.42
C LEU A 130 -15.68 2.71 -4.68
N LEU A 131 -15.93 3.65 -5.59
CA LEU A 131 -16.46 3.40 -6.92
C LEU A 131 -15.75 4.31 -7.93
N VAL A 132 -15.16 3.69 -8.95
CA VAL A 132 -14.54 4.38 -10.09
C VAL A 132 -15.50 4.32 -11.27
N LEU A 133 -15.84 5.47 -11.84
CA LEU A 133 -16.49 5.58 -13.14
C LEU A 133 -15.48 6.05 -14.18
N SER A 134 -15.29 5.27 -15.26
CA SER A 134 -14.30 5.59 -16.28
C SER A 134 -14.85 5.50 -17.70
N LYS A 135 -14.50 6.51 -18.51
CA LYS A 135 -14.70 6.50 -19.97
C LYS A 135 -13.64 5.68 -20.70
N ARG A 136 -12.52 5.36 -20.05
CA ARG A 136 -11.38 4.63 -20.61
C ARG A 136 -11.19 3.26 -19.95
N PRO A 137 -10.66 2.25 -20.66
CA PRO A 137 -10.35 0.96 -20.06
C PRO A 137 -9.46 1.09 -18.83
N LEU A 138 -9.83 0.40 -17.75
CA LEU A 138 -8.99 0.25 -16.57
C LEU A 138 -8.06 -0.95 -16.79
N ILE A 139 -6.75 -0.75 -16.77
CA ILE A 139 -5.78 -1.83 -16.92
C ILE A 139 -5.51 -2.44 -15.54
N ASN A 140 -5.74 -3.75 -15.41
CA ASN A 140 -5.52 -4.53 -14.19
C ASN A 140 -6.15 -3.92 -12.91
N PRO A 141 -7.44 -3.56 -12.91
CA PRO A 141 -8.07 -2.98 -11.73
C PRO A 141 -8.11 -3.99 -10.58
N VAL A 142 -7.70 -3.55 -9.40
CA VAL A 142 -7.65 -4.37 -8.18
C VAL A 142 -8.03 -3.54 -6.96
N VAL A 143 -8.65 -4.20 -5.99
CA VAL A 143 -8.87 -3.64 -4.65
C VAL A 143 -7.80 -4.17 -3.70
N LYS A 144 -7.11 -3.27 -3.01
CA LYS A 144 -6.12 -3.61 -1.99
C LYS A 144 -6.59 -3.05 -0.65
N TYR A 145 -6.67 -3.91 0.36
CA TYR A 145 -7.00 -3.51 1.73
C TYR A 145 -5.71 -3.25 2.52
N PHE A 146 -5.69 -2.20 3.33
CA PHE A 146 -4.52 -1.86 4.16
C PHE A 146 -4.24 -2.93 5.23
N LEU A 147 -5.31 -3.54 5.75
CA LEU A 147 -5.26 -4.57 6.78
C LEU A 147 -6.06 -5.79 6.29
N PRO A 148 -5.53 -6.60 5.35
CA PRO A 148 -6.29 -7.64 4.66
C PRO A 148 -6.69 -8.82 5.56
N PHE A 149 -5.99 -9.04 6.68
CA PHE A 149 -6.24 -10.17 7.57
C PHE A 149 -6.87 -9.77 8.90
N THR A 150 -7.11 -8.47 9.11
CA THR A 150 -7.69 -7.95 10.35
C THR A 150 -9.12 -7.51 10.10
N ARG A 151 -10.01 -7.85 11.04
CA ARG A 151 -11.40 -7.37 11.00
C ARG A 151 -11.47 -6.00 11.65
N THR A 152 -12.07 -5.05 10.97
CA THR A 152 -12.23 -3.65 11.43
C THR A 152 -13.70 -3.26 11.38
N THR A 153 -14.10 -2.15 12.02
CA THR A 153 -15.49 -1.68 11.94
C THR A 153 -15.89 -1.37 10.49
N VAL A 154 -15.02 -0.64 9.79
CA VAL A 154 -15.11 -0.37 8.35
C VAL A 154 -13.78 -0.76 7.71
N ARG A 155 -13.82 -1.67 6.74
CA ARG A 155 -12.60 -2.13 6.07
C ARG A 155 -12.13 -1.07 5.08
N ARG A 156 -10.97 -0.46 5.34
CA ARG A 156 -10.34 0.56 4.48
C ARG A 156 -9.37 -0.06 3.48
N GLY A 157 -9.19 0.62 2.36
CA GLY A 157 -8.37 0.16 1.25
C GLY A 157 -8.43 1.13 0.08
N TYR A 158 -7.79 0.76 -1.02
CA TYR A 158 -7.73 1.55 -2.23
C TYR A 158 -8.01 0.69 -3.48
N ILE A 159 -8.59 1.30 -4.50
CA ILE A 159 -8.68 0.75 -5.85
C ILE A 159 -7.44 1.20 -6.60
N HIS A 160 -6.71 0.26 -7.20
CA HIS A 160 -5.55 0.52 -8.03
C HIS A 160 -5.76 -0.01 -9.44
N PHE A 161 -5.36 0.76 -10.43
CA PHE A 161 -5.36 0.38 -11.84
C PHE A 161 -4.35 1.24 -12.61
N GLN A 162 -4.10 0.84 -13.85
CA GLN A 162 -3.27 1.60 -14.78
C GLN A 162 -4.12 2.22 -15.88
N ASP A 163 -3.70 3.40 -16.33
CA ASP A 163 -4.17 4.07 -17.54
C ASP A 163 -2.96 4.35 -18.45
N GLU A 164 -3.10 4.11 -19.75
CA GLU A 164 -1.97 4.21 -20.69
C GLU A 164 -1.36 5.63 -20.71
N GLU A 165 -2.21 6.65 -20.64
CA GLU A 165 -1.79 8.04 -20.77
C GLU A 165 -1.30 8.64 -19.44
N VAL A 166 -1.90 8.22 -18.33
CA VAL A 166 -1.65 8.79 -17.00
C VAL A 166 -0.63 7.99 -16.18
N GLY A 167 -0.62 6.66 -16.31
CA GLY A 167 0.19 5.76 -15.50
C GLY A 167 -0.63 5.10 -14.39
N ASP A 168 -0.01 4.89 -13.23
CA ASP A 168 -0.63 4.24 -12.09
C ASP A 168 -1.61 5.19 -11.39
N ILE A 169 -2.83 4.74 -11.15
CA ILE A 169 -3.87 5.50 -10.45
C ILE A 169 -4.34 4.69 -9.25
N SER A 170 -4.31 5.32 -8.08
CA SER A 170 -4.85 4.78 -6.84
C SER A 170 -5.94 5.70 -6.29
N CYS A 171 -7.10 5.13 -6.07
CA CYS A 171 -8.27 5.79 -5.52
C CYS A 171 -8.52 5.28 -4.11
N THR A 172 -8.66 6.17 -3.12
CA THR A 172 -8.77 5.75 -1.71
C THR A 172 -9.75 6.60 -0.91
N HIS A 173 -10.07 6.12 0.30
CA HIS A 173 -10.79 6.85 1.34
C HIS A 173 -10.16 6.46 2.69
N LEU A 174 -9.25 7.31 3.18
CA LEU A 174 -8.41 7.01 4.34
C LEU A 174 -9.17 7.17 5.66
N THR A 175 -8.60 6.65 6.74
CA THR A 175 -9.18 6.75 8.09
C THR A 175 -9.37 8.21 8.52
N PRO A 176 -10.59 8.66 8.85
CA PRO A 176 -10.87 10.01 9.35
C PRO A 176 -10.52 10.18 10.83
N ASP A 177 -10.45 11.44 11.29
CA ASP A 177 -10.49 11.73 12.72
C ASP A 177 -11.92 11.53 13.25
N LEU A 178 -12.14 10.44 13.97
CA LEU A 178 -13.41 10.13 14.62
C LEU A 178 -13.46 10.61 16.08
N GLY A 179 -12.51 11.47 16.47
CA GLY A 179 -12.43 12.04 17.81
C GLY A 179 -11.36 11.40 18.69
N PRO A 180 -11.30 11.82 19.97
CA PRO A 180 -10.17 11.51 20.85
C PRO A 180 -10.14 10.04 21.31
N THR A 181 -11.24 9.29 21.14
CA THR A 181 -11.31 7.89 21.55
C THR A 181 -11.09 7.00 20.34
N TYR A 182 -10.03 6.19 20.37
CA TYR A 182 -9.76 5.22 19.32
C TYR A 182 -10.64 3.98 19.48
N VAL A 183 -11.55 3.73 18.53
CA VAL A 183 -12.59 2.70 18.64
C VAL A 183 -12.42 1.59 17.59
N GLU A 184 -11.26 0.92 17.61
CA GLU A 184 -10.98 -0.26 16.80
C GLU A 184 -10.32 -1.36 17.67
N PRO A 185 -11.11 -2.20 18.38
CA PRO A 185 -10.56 -3.13 19.38
C PRO A 185 -9.57 -4.16 18.83
N ASN A 186 -9.70 -4.55 17.56
CA ASN A 186 -8.77 -5.48 16.92
C ASN A 186 -7.46 -4.81 16.48
N LEU A 187 -7.39 -3.47 16.54
CA LEU A 187 -6.23 -2.67 16.16
C LEU A 187 -5.59 -1.94 17.34
N SER A 188 -6.21 -1.97 18.52
CA SER A 188 -5.72 -1.26 19.72
C SER A 188 -4.35 -1.72 20.23
N GLY A 189 -3.88 -2.90 19.81
CA GLY A 189 -2.51 -3.37 20.05
C GLY A 189 -1.50 -2.99 18.97
N ILE A 190 -1.94 -2.34 17.89
CA ILE A 190 -1.14 -1.93 16.73
C ILE A 190 -1.07 -0.41 16.65
N PHE A 191 -2.20 0.27 16.85
CA PHE A 191 -2.33 1.72 16.80
C PHE A 191 -2.95 2.24 18.09
N SER A 192 -2.46 3.39 18.55
CA SER A 192 -2.96 4.08 19.73
C SER A 192 -4.08 5.07 19.40
N ASN A 193 -4.15 5.53 18.15
CA ASN A 193 -5.08 6.56 17.69
C ASN A 193 -5.31 6.47 16.16
N TYR A 194 -6.28 7.24 15.66
CA TYR A 194 -6.62 7.28 14.24
C TYR A 194 -5.50 7.88 13.37
N ALA A 195 -4.69 8.80 13.92
CA ALA A 195 -3.57 9.40 13.19
C ALA A 195 -2.49 8.36 12.84
N GLU A 196 -2.12 7.49 13.80
CA GLU A 196 -1.18 6.38 13.60
C GLU A 196 -1.70 5.38 12.56
N GLN A 197 -2.98 5.02 12.66
CA GLN A 197 -3.62 4.14 11.67
C GLN A 197 -3.57 4.77 10.27
N GLN A 198 -3.96 6.04 10.14
CA GLN A 198 -3.96 6.72 8.85
C GLN A 198 -2.55 6.84 8.26
N LEU A 199 -1.55 7.17 9.08
CA LEU A 199 -0.16 7.24 8.65
C LEU A 199 0.32 5.89 8.11
N TYR A 200 -0.04 4.78 8.77
CA TYR A 200 0.24 3.43 8.28
C TYR A 200 -0.42 3.16 6.91
N GLU A 201 -1.69 3.56 6.72
CA GLU A 201 -2.40 3.41 5.44
C GLU A 201 -1.68 4.19 4.31
N ILE A 202 -1.20 5.39 4.60
CA ILE A 202 -0.45 6.23 3.66
C ILE A 202 0.91 5.62 3.32
N ILE A 203 1.69 5.21 4.33
CA ILE A 203 2.99 4.56 4.13
C ILE A 203 2.82 3.33 3.26
N THR A 204 1.80 2.50 3.53
CA THR A 204 1.48 1.31 2.74
C THR A 204 1.22 1.68 1.27
N MET A 205 0.35 2.66 1.02
CA MET A 205 0.01 3.07 -0.34
C MET A 205 1.20 3.71 -1.09
N VAL A 206 1.96 4.56 -0.42
CA VAL A 206 3.16 5.19 -1.00
C VAL A 206 4.21 4.14 -1.35
N THR A 207 4.43 3.17 -0.46
CA THR A 207 5.38 2.06 -0.66
C THR A 207 4.96 1.19 -1.84
N ASP A 208 3.68 0.83 -1.91
CA ASP A 208 3.12 0.03 -3.00
C ASP A 208 3.27 0.71 -4.37
N LEU A 209 3.32 2.04 -4.40
CA LEU A 209 3.45 2.84 -5.62
C LEU A 209 4.88 3.33 -5.84
N SER A 210 5.85 2.99 -4.99
CA SER A 210 7.21 3.55 -5.00
C SER A 210 7.96 3.36 -6.33
N SER A 211 7.78 2.22 -6.99
CA SER A 211 8.41 1.90 -8.28
C SER A 211 7.77 2.58 -9.49
N ALA A 212 6.57 3.15 -9.34
CA ALA A 212 5.83 3.75 -10.44
C ALA A 212 6.35 5.18 -10.75
N SER A 213 6.71 5.41 -12.01
CA SER A 213 7.28 6.68 -12.48
C SER A 213 6.24 7.80 -12.67
N ARG A 214 4.97 7.43 -12.89
CA ARG A 214 3.84 8.34 -13.03
C ARG A 214 2.69 7.83 -12.20
N VAL A 215 2.29 8.62 -11.20
CA VAL A 215 1.29 8.20 -10.21
C VAL A 215 0.27 9.30 -9.97
N VAL A 216 -0.99 8.92 -9.89
CA VAL A 216 -2.06 9.74 -9.30
C VAL A 216 -2.62 9.02 -8.08
N ILE A 217 -2.67 9.71 -6.93
CA ILE A 217 -3.43 9.29 -5.76
C ILE A 217 -4.59 10.27 -5.61
N MET A 218 -5.82 9.77 -5.53
CA MET A 218 -6.99 10.63 -5.41
C MET A 218 -8.06 10.06 -4.50
N GLY A 219 -8.84 10.96 -3.90
CA GLY A 219 -9.95 10.62 -3.02
C GLY A 219 -9.98 11.50 -1.78
N ASP A 220 -10.78 11.07 -0.81
CA ASP A 220 -10.78 11.64 0.53
C ASP A 220 -9.65 11.03 1.33
N LEU A 221 -8.59 11.83 1.49
CA LEU A 221 -7.41 11.41 2.23
C LEU A 221 -7.56 11.70 3.72
N ASN A 222 -8.66 12.32 4.17
CA ASN A 222 -8.91 12.75 5.54
C ASN A 222 -7.69 13.41 6.20
N CYS A 223 -6.92 14.16 5.41
CA CYS A 223 -5.74 14.84 5.88
C CYS A 223 -5.47 16.06 5.01
N GLY A 224 -4.86 17.09 5.56
CA GLY A 224 -4.56 18.32 4.85
C GLY A 224 -3.74 19.31 5.67
N PRO A 225 -3.05 20.25 5.02
CA PRO A 225 -2.25 21.26 5.71
C PRO A 225 -3.11 22.43 6.19
N SER A 226 -2.60 23.14 7.20
CA SER A 226 -3.17 24.42 7.60
C SER A 226 -2.92 25.48 6.52
N LEU A 227 -3.94 26.27 6.16
CA LEU A 227 -3.78 27.47 5.32
C LEU A 227 -4.42 28.67 6.03
N PRO A 228 -3.72 29.31 6.99
CA PRO A 228 -4.29 30.37 7.81
C PRO A 228 -4.86 31.54 7.00
N GLY A 229 -4.18 31.94 5.93
CA GLY A 229 -4.63 33.02 5.03
C GLY A 229 -5.92 32.72 4.25
N ARG A 230 -6.40 31.48 4.30
CA ARG A 230 -7.66 31.03 3.67
C ARG A 230 -8.65 30.45 4.69
N ASN A 231 -8.37 30.61 5.99
CA ASN A 231 -9.16 30.02 7.08
C ASN A 231 -9.39 28.51 6.88
N ILE A 232 -8.30 27.79 6.56
CA ILE A 232 -8.28 26.33 6.47
C ILE A 232 -7.47 25.80 7.65
N GLN A 233 -8.05 24.86 8.38
CA GLN A 233 -7.43 24.16 9.49
C GLN A 233 -6.79 22.86 8.99
N GLU A 234 -5.73 22.45 9.65
CA GLU A 234 -5.09 21.17 9.39
C GLU A 234 -5.94 19.99 9.88
N GLU A 235 -5.78 18.84 9.23
CA GLU A 235 -6.25 17.56 9.74
C GLU A 235 -5.17 16.52 9.44
N PHE A 236 -4.74 15.77 10.46
CA PHE A 236 -3.61 14.84 10.39
C PHE A 236 -2.44 15.36 9.53
N GLU A 237 -1.92 16.54 9.85
CA GLU A 237 -0.96 17.24 9.00
C GLU A 237 0.30 16.42 8.71
N THR A 238 0.79 15.65 9.68
CA THR A 238 1.93 14.73 9.53
C THR A 238 1.68 13.69 8.43
N SER A 239 0.49 13.11 8.39
CA SER A 239 0.04 12.17 7.37
C SER A 239 0.05 12.82 5.98
N TYR A 240 -0.45 14.05 5.88
CA TYR A 240 -0.43 14.81 4.63
C TYR A 240 1.00 15.06 4.13
N TYR A 241 1.91 15.50 5.00
CA TYR A 241 3.30 15.77 4.60
C TYR A 241 4.07 14.52 4.21
N HIS A 242 3.67 13.34 4.66
CA HIS A 242 4.29 12.09 4.20
C HIS A 242 4.13 11.89 2.68
N PHE A 243 2.99 12.28 2.10
CA PHE A 243 2.85 12.30 0.63
C PHE A 243 3.82 13.29 -0.02
N ILE A 244 3.92 14.49 0.52
CA ILE A 244 4.75 15.56 -0.06
C ILE A 244 6.24 15.18 -0.01
N MET A 245 6.69 14.65 1.13
CA MET A 245 8.06 14.12 1.29
C MET A 245 8.34 12.94 0.36
N SER A 246 7.32 12.16 0.02
CA SER A 246 7.39 11.04 -0.93
C SER A 246 7.36 11.47 -2.41
N GLY A 247 7.53 12.78 -2.68
CA GLY A 247 7.65 13.35 -4.01
C GLY A 247 6.32 13.64 -4.71
N TYR A 248 5.19 13.52 -4.00
CA TYR A 248 3.89 13.89 -4.57
C TYR A 248 3.69 15.42 -4.53
N ASN A 249 3.09 15.94 -5.59
CA ASN A 249 2.69 17.33 -5.69
C ASN A 249 1.17 17.43 -5.52
N ASN A 250 0.73 18.40 -4.72
CA ASN A 250 -0.67 18.75 -4.59
C ASN A 250 -1.00 20.04 -5.38
N PRO A 251 -1.51 19.94 -6.61
CA PRO A 251 -1.88 21.11 -7.41
C PRO A 251 -3.03 21.89 -6.79
N TYR A 252 -3.96 21.24 -6.09
CA TYR A 252 -5.16 21.87 -5.55
C TYR A 252 -4.82 22.86 -4.45
N ILE A 253 -3.98 22.47 -3.47
CA ILE A 253 -3.52 23.36 -2.40
C ILE A 253 -2.80 24.60 -2.96
N LYS A 254 -1.89 24.39 -3.92
CA LYS A 254 -1.08 25.46 -4.51
C LYS A 254 -1.90 26.47 -5.32
N LYS A 255 -2.86 26.00 -6.12
CA LYS A 255 -3.60 26.85 -7.07
C LYS A 255 -4.94 27.35 -6.53
N VAL A 256 -5.63 26.56 -5.72
CA VAL A 256 -7.01 26.83 -5.27
C VAL A 256 -7.07 26.97 -3.76
N GLY A 257 -6.72 25.89 -3.04
CA GLY A 257 -6.72 25.77 -1.58
C GLY A 257 -7.96 26.34 -0.88
N LEU A 258 -9.13 26.02 -1.40
CA LEU A 258 -10.42 26.22 -0.73
C LEU A 258 -10.82 24.93 -0.03
N CYS A 259 -11.55 25.01 1.09
CA CYS A 259 -12.03 23.84 1.82
C CYS A 259 -12.79 22.88 0.89
N THR A 260 -12.64 21.58 1.15
CA THR A 260 -13.43 20.54 0.49
C THR A 260 -14.47 19.97 1.46
N TYR A 261 -14.17 19.96 2.75
CA TYR A 261 -15.13 19.82 3.84
C TYR A 261 -15.25 21.17 4.56
N CYS A 262 -16.41 21.81 4.44
CA CYS A 262 -16.55 23.23 4.75
C CYS A 262 -17.61 23.47 5.82
N ARG A 263 -17.29 24.33 6.79
CA ARG A 263 -18.25 24.85 7.78
C ARG A 263 -19.49 25.48 7.15
N GLY A 264 -19.33 26.12 5.99
CA GLY A 264 -20.43 26.76 5.27
C GLY A 264 -21.34 25.78 4.51
N ASN A 265 -21.03 24.49 4.49
CA ASN A 265 -21.88 23.47 3.86
C ASN A 265 -23.03 23.11 4.82
N PRO A 266 -24.31 23.26 4.42
CA PRO A 266 -25.44 22.97 5.31
C PRO A 266 -25.52 21.49 5.73
N LEU A 267 -24.97 20.57 4.94
CA LEU A 267 -24.94 19.14 5.30
C LEU A 267 -23.89 18.84 6.38
N THR A 268 -22.76 19.53 6.33
CA THR A 268 -21.71 19.48 7.37
C THR A 268 -22.24 20.07 8.69
N LEU A 269 -23.01 21.17 8.64
CA LEU A 269 -23.63 21.73 9.85
C LEU A 269 -24.65 20.78 10.47
N ALA A 270 -25.54 20.17 9.68
CA ALA A 270 -26.57 19.26 10.19
C ALA A 270 -25.99 17.99 10.84
N GLN A 271 -24.84 17.49 10.36
CA GLN A 271 -24.13 16.37 11.00
C GLN A 271 -23.51 16.78 12.34
N ASN A 272 -23.01 18.01 12.44
CA ASN A 272 -22.27 18.48 13.61
C ASN A 272 -23.14 19.23 14.63
N GLU A 273 -24.42 19.48 14.37
CA GLU A 273 -25.40 19.88 15.40
C GLU A 273 -25.56 18.83 16.51
N LEU A 274 -25.11 17.58 16.25
CA LEU A 274 -25.00 16.50 17.23
C LEU A 274 -23.68 16.52 18.02
N THR A 275 -22.73 17.37 17.65
CA THR A 275 -21.41 17.51 18.28
C THR A 275 -21.27 18.88 18.92
N SER A 276 -20.57 18.98 20.05
CA SER A 276 -20.46 20.21 20.84
C SER A 276 -19.67 21.35 20.17
N SER A 277 -19.22 21.20 18.92
CA SER A 277 -18.34 22.14 18.23
C SER A 277 -18.67 22.22 16.75
N PRO A 278 -18.77 23.42 16.16
CA PRO A 278 -19.01 23.56 14.73
C PRO A 278 -17.81 23.03 13.94
N PRO A 279 -18.05 22.41 12.77
CA PRO A 279 -16.98 21.85 11.96
C PRO A 279 -16.06 22.96 11.45
N GLU A 280 -14.79 22.64 11.34
CA GLU A 280 -13.80 23.55 10.78
C GLU A 280 -13.78 23.45 9.25
N ASN A 281 -13.13 24.42 8.61
CA ASN A 281 -12.91 24.35 7.16
C ASN A 281 -11.62 23.56 6.93
N THR A 282 -11.71 22.36 6.36
CA THR A 282 -10.55 21.51 6.08
C THR A 282 -10.49 21.15 4.59
N ILE A 283 -9.31 20.75 4.12
CA ILE A 283 -9.11 20.23 2.77
C ILE A 283 -8.72 18.76 2.92
N LEU A 284 -9.70 17.89 2.75
CA LEU A 284 -9.58 16.44 2.94
C LEU A 284 -9.49 15.70 1.61
N ASP A 285 -10.05 16.29 0.55
CA ASP A 285 -10.17 15.68 -0.76
C ASP A 285 -9.05 16.19 -1.65
N HIS A 286 -8.25 15.25 -2.18
CA HIS A 286 -7.06 15.59 -2.95
C HIS A 286 -6.95 14.81 -4.25
N ILE A 287 -6.22 15.41 -5.19
CA ILE A 287 -5.63 14.72 -6.33
C ILE A 287 -4.12 14.99 -6.26
N LEU A 288 -3.37 14.05 -5.71
CA LEU A 288 -1.93 14.10 -5.58
C LEU A 288 -1.29 13.45 -6.80
N VAL A 289 -0.23 14.07 -7.35
CA VAL A 289 0.43 13.60 -8.57
C VAL A 289 1.94 13.49 -8.39
N ARG A 290 2.55 12.46 -8.97
CA ARG A 290 4.01 12.30 -9.06
C ARG A 290 4.41 11.96 -10.48
N GLY A 291 5.43 12.63 -11.01
CA GLY A 291 5.90 12.43 -12.39
C GLY A 291 4.92 12.90 -13.49
N ILE A 292 3.87 13.63 -13.12
CA ILE A 292 2.81 14.10 -14.03
C ILE A 292 2.63 15.61 -13.87
N HIS A 293 2.38 16.31 -14.98
CA HIS A 293 2.07 17.74 -14.95
C HIS A 293 0.55 17.98 -14.88
N VAL A 294 0.11 18.90 -14.03
CA VAL A 294 -1.30 19.30 -13.92
C VAL A 294 -1.45 20.73 -14.40
N SER A 295 -2.16 20.92 -15.52
CA SER A 295 -2.39 22.23 -16.13
C SER A 295 -3.46 23.00 -15.37
N PHE A 296 -4.53 22.33 -14.96
CA PHE A 296 -5.72 22.95 -14.38
C PHE A 296 -6.20 22.18 -13.15
N THR A 297 -6.75 22.89 -12.17
CA THR A 297 -7.40 22.29 -11.01
C THR A 297 -8.47 23.25 -10.48
N GLN A 298 -9.59 22.71 -10.00
CA GLN A 298 -10.70 23.49 -9.44
C GLN A 298 -11.51 22.67 -8.44
N ARG A 299 -12.27 23.36 -7.59
CA ARG A 299 -13.31 22.76 -6.76
C ARG A 299 -14.60 22.63 -7.58
N VAL A 300 -15.28 21.49 -7.49
CA VAL A 300 -16.49 21.17 -8.25
C VAL A 300 -17.62 20.72 -7.32
N PHE A 301 -18.83 20.55 -7.88
CA PHE A 301 -20.05 20.20 -7.13
C PHE A 301 -20.42 21.23 -6.04
N THR A 302 -20.13 22.50 -6.31
CA THR A 302 -20.43 23.63 -5.41
C THR A 302 -21.87 24.12 -5.49
N GLU A 303 -22.62 23.66 -6.50
CA GLU A 303 -24.00 24.06 -6.72
C GLU A 303 -24.97 23.11 -5.99
N ASN A 304 -26.11 23.65 -5.59
CA ASN A 304 -27.19 22.85 -4.99
C ASN A 304 -27.79 21.90 -6.03
N VAL A 305 -28.29 20.76 -5.55
CA VAL A 305 -29.05 19.84 -6.39
C VAL A 305 -30.32 20.56 -6.88
N PRO A 306 -30.65 20.51 -8.18
CA PRO A 306 -31.85 21.17 -8.71
C PRO A 306 -33.12 20.80 -7.93
N GLY A 307 -33.84 21.81 -7.44
CA GLY A 307 -35.04 21.63 -6.62
C GLY A 307 -34.78 21.42 -5.12
N LEU A 308 -33.51 21.37 -4.69
CA LEU A 308 -33.13 21.29 -3.27
C LEU A 308 -32.29 22.52 -2.88
N LEU A 309 -32.32 22.86 -1.59
CA LEU A 309 -31.51 23.94 -1.00
C LEU A 309 -30.20 23.41 -0.39
N ILE A 310 -29.80 22.19 -0.75
CA ILE A 310 -28.61 21.53 -0.24
C ILE A 310 -27.69 21.12 -1.39
N PRO A 311 -26.36 21.14 -1.17
CA PRO A 311 -25.40 20.56 -2.12
C PRO A 311 -25.59 19.05 -2.23
N PRO A 312 -25.00 18.42 -3.26
CA PRO A 312 -25.07 16.97 -3.44
C PRO A 312 -24.30 16.19 -2.38
N SER A 313 -23.48 16.86 -1.56
CA SER A 313 -22.81 16.28 -0.38
C SER A 313 -22.29 17.35 0.59
N ASP A 314 -21.96 16.91 1.78
CA ASP A 314 -21.09 17.56 2.79
C ASP A 314 -19.67 17.86 2.30
N HIS A 315 -19.14 17.08 1.36
CA HIS A 315 -17.89 17.36 0.66
C HIS A 315 -18.12 18.02 -0.71
N TYR A 316 -17.21 18.93 -1.08
CA TYR A 316 -17.04 19.41 -2.45
C TYR A 316 -15.97 18.60 -3.18
N GLY A 317 -16.19 18.33 -4.46
CA GLY A 317 -15.25 17.55 -5.26
C GLY A 317 -14.03 18.35 -5.70
N VAL A 318 -12.95 17.64 -6.06
CA VAL A 318 -11.76 18.23 -6.69
C VAL A 318 -11.62 17.72 -8.11
N GLN A 319 -11.42 18.61 -9.07
CA GLN A 319 -11.15 18.26 -10.46
C GLN A 319 -9.77 18.73 -10.86
N SER A 320 -9.02 17.88 -11.59
CA SER A 320 -7.73 18.25 -12.16
C SER A 320 -7.60 17.77 -13.60
N THR A 321 -6.90 18.56 -14.42
CA THR A 321 -6.52 18.19 -15.79
C THR A 321 -5.03 17.85 -15.81
N VAL A 322 -4.72 16.58 -16.06
CA VAL A 322 -3.36 16.09 -16.25
C VAL A 322 -2.94 16.27 -17.71
N VAL A 323 -1.71 16.72 -17.93
CA VAL A 323 -1.10 16.84 -19.25
C VAL A 323 0.17 16.01 -19.24
N ASN A 324 0.23 15.04 -20.14
CA ASN A 324 1.45 14.29 -20.34
C ASN A 324 2.38 15.12 -21.25
N LYS A 325 3.51 15.59 -20.70
CA LYS A 325 4.49 16.37 -21.49
C LYS A 325 5.24 15.52 -22.53
N ASN A 326 5.04 14.20 -22.57
CA ASN A 326 5.84 13.28 -23.38
C ASN A 326 5.03 12.49 -24.44
N SER A 327 4.25 13.17 -25.28
CA SER A 327 3.92 12.65 -26.62
C SER A 327 4.89 13.13 -27.71
N ASN A 328 6.10 13.54 -27.34
CA ASN A 328 7.24 13.48 -28.25
C ASN A 328 7.80 12.06 -28.20
N PHE A 329 7.17 11.17 -28.96
CA PHE A 329 7.76 9.92 -29.41
C PHE A 329 9.03 10.27 -30.21
N GLN A 330 10.19 10.32 -29.56
CA GLN A 330 11.44 10.04 -30.26
C GLN A 330 11.57 8.52 -30.33
N VAL A 331 11.05 7.99 -31.43
CA VAL A 331 11.50 6.69 -31.93
C VAL A 331 12.99 6.84 -32.22
N ALA A 332 13.84 6.26 -31.38
CA ALA A 332 15.16 5.84 -31.81
C ALA A 332 15.00 4.41 -32.36
N VAL A 333 14.75 4.33 -33.67
CA VAL A 333 15.01 3.09 -34.40
C VAL A 333 16.52 3.00 -34.51
N ASP A 334 17.13 1.99 -33.90
CA ASP A 334 18.48 1.59 -34.28
C ASP A 334 18.38 0.45 -35.30
N PHE A 335 18.60 0.80 -36.57
CA PHE A 335 18.83 -0.14 -37.65
C PHE A 335 20.33 -0.44 -37.70
N ASN A 336 20.72 -1.64 -37.29
CA ASN A 336 21.83 -2.36 -37.95
C ASN A 336 21.73 -3.88 -37.78
N VAL A 337 20.98 -4.46 -38.71
CA VAL A 337 21.24 -5.69 -39.49
C VAL A 337 22.17 -6.75 -38.88
N THR A 338 21.61 -7.94 -38.58
CA THR A 338 22.09 -9.19 -39.21
C THR A 338 20.89 -10.10 -39.51
N PHE A 339 20.76 -10.40 -40.81
CA PHE A 339 19.83 -11.34 -41.41
C PHE A 339 20.03 -12.76 -40.87
N ILE A 340 18.98 -13.38 -40.31
CA ILE A 340 18.67 -14.79 -40.56
C ILE A 340 17.18 -14.89 -40.88
N ARG A 341 16.89 -15.13 -42.16
CA ARG A 341 15.59 -15.58 -42.66
C ARG A 341 15.33 -17.00 -42.15
N PHE A 342 14.11 -17.29 -41.71
CA PHE A 342 13.39 -18.47 -42.21
C PHE A 342 11.89 -18.18 -42.28
N ASN A 343 11.34 -18.46 -43.45
CA ASN A 343 9.93 -18.41 -43.81
C ASN A 343 9.24 -19.74 -43.44
N ALA A 344 7.95 -19.62 -43.15
CA ALA A 344 6.85 -20.57 -43.43
C ALA A 344 6.78 -21.95 -42.74
N MET A 345 5.61 -22.13 -42.10
CA MET A 345 4.74 -23.33 -42.07
C MET A 345 5.37 -24.72 -41.87
N ALA A 346 5.02 -25.36 -40.75
CA ALA A 346 4.51 -26.74 -40.76
C ALA A 346 3.78 -27.06 -39.44
N ARG A 347 2.56 -27.60 -39.57
CA ARG A 347 1.86 -28.37 -38.53
C ARG A 347 2.71 -29.57 -38.13
N MET A 348 2.76 -29.90 -36.84
CA MET A 348 2.86 -31.28 -36.38
C MET A 348 2.05 -31.43 -35.09
N ASP A 349 0.99 -32.22 -35.19
CA ASP A 349 0.30 -32.86 -34.08
C ASP A 349 1.26 -33.80 -33.36
N TYR A 350 1.29 -33.73 -32.02
CA TYR A 350 1.64 -34.88 -31.18
C TYR A 350 0.71 -34.93 -29.97
N SER A 351 -0.17 -35.92 -29.99
CA SER A 351 -0.86 -36.45 -28.82
C SER A 351 0.15 -37.13 -27.89
N ILE A 352 0.16 -36.78 -26.60
CA ILE A 352 0.79 -37.58 -25.56
C ILE A 352 -0.28 -37.95 -24.53
N GLN A 353 -0.51 -39.26 -24.41
CA GLN A 353 -1.29 -39.91 -23.36
C GLN A 353 -0.73 -39.59 -21.98
N ILE A 354 -1.61 -39.31 -21.03
CA ILE A 354 -1.29 -39.31 -19.60
C ILE A 354 -1.80 -40.64 -19.05
N ASP A 355 -0.88 -41.54 -18.69
CA ASP A 355 -1.18 -42.70 -17.85
C ASP A 355 -1.10 -42.29 -16.36
N PRO A 356 -1.99 -42.82 -15.48
CA PRO A 356 -1.99 -42.47 -14.07
C PRO A 356 -1.00 -43.35 -13.30
N ILE A 357 0.08 -42.76 -12.77
CA ILE A 357 0.91 -43.41 -11.76
C ILE A 357 0.43 -42.95 -10.37
N HIS A 358 -0.40 -43.79 -9.74
CA HIS A 358 -0.60 -43.81 -8.30
C HIS A 358 -0.55 -45.25 -7.82
N ALA A 359 0.61 -45.67 -7.30
CA ALA A 359 0.80 -46.67 -6.24
C ALA A 359 2.29 -47.06 -6.21
N ASP A 360 3.10 -46.47 -5.31
CA ASP A 360 4.28 -47.17 -4.73
C ASP A 360 5.08 -46.38 -3.67
N LEU A 361 4.73 -45.12 -3.36
CA LEU A 361 5.49 -44.35 -2.37
C LEU A 361 5.24 -44.75 -0.89
N ASN A 362 4.30 -45.66 -0.61
CA ASN A 362 3.83 -45.91 0.77
C ASN A 362 4.47 -47.09 1.52
N GLN A 363 5.42 -47.83 0.95
CA GLN A 363 5.96 -49.03 1.63
C GLN A 363 7.46 -49.00 1.97
N GLY A 364 8.22 -47.97 1.59
CA GLY A 364 9.69 -47.98 1.72
C GLY A 364 10.26 -47.34 3.00
N CYS A 365 9.84 -46.13 3.36
CA CYS A 365 10.58 -45.31 4.33
C CYS A 365 10.06 -45.37 5.78
N LEU A 366 8.93 -46.03 6.05
CA LEU A 366 8.26 -45.98 7.36
C LEU A 366 8.79 -46.97 8.42
N ASN A 367 9.79 -47.80 8.09
CA ASN A 367 10.32 -48.83 8.99
C ASN A 367 11.73 -48.53 9.55
N GLU A 368 12.30 -47.36 9.28
CA GLU A 368 13.61 -46.99 9.81
C GLU A 368 13.44 -46.25 11.14
N GLY A 369 13.77 -46.93 12.24
CA GLY A 369 13.44 -46.60 13.64
C GLY A 369 14.04 -45.32 14.24
N SER A 370 14.26 -44.26 13.45
CA SER A 370 14.37 -42.89 13.97
C SER A 370 13.77 -41.89 12.98
N GLU A 371 13.06 -40.89 13.51
CA GLU A 371 12.33 -39.87 12.73
C GLU A 371 13.22 -39.08 11.77
N ILE A 372 14.52 -38.97 12.08
CA ILE A 372 15.52 -38.28 11.26
C ILE A 372 15.87 -39.11 10.02
N LEU A 373 16.01 -40.44 10.14
CA LEU A 373 16.33 -41.33 9.01
C LEU A 373 15.16 -41.47 8.04
N THR A 374 13.92 -41.45 8.56
CA THR A 374 12.71 -41.45 7.72
C THR A 374 12.61 -40.18 6.86
N LEU A 375 12.97 -39.02 7.42
CA LEU A 375 13.03 -37.74 6.69
C LEU A 375 14.10 -37.75 5.60
N GLN A 376 15.27 -38.35 5.88
CA GLN A 376 16.38 -38.44 4.92
C GLN A 376 16.08 -39.41 3.77
N CYS A 377 15.43 -40.55 4.04
CA CYS A 377 14.93 -41.50 3.02
C CYS A 377 13.91 -40.86 2.07
N LEU A 378 12.99 -40.05 2.61
CA LEU A 378 11.99 -39.34 1.81
C LEU A 378 12.63 -38.24 0.94
N TYR A 379 13.66 -37.55 1.46
CA TYR A 379 14.39 -36.51 0.75
C TYR A 379 15.20 -37.07 -0.43
N GLU A 380 15.83 -38.23 -0.27
CA GLU A 380 16.65 -38.86 -1.30
C GLU A 380 15.81 -39.54 -2.40
N LYS A 381 14.62 -40.07 -2.07
CA LYS A 381 13.75 -40.73 -3.06
C LYS A 381 12.79 -39.79 -3.78
N ALA A 382 12.38 -38.68 -3.15
CA ALA A 382 11.54 -37.69 -3.79
C ALA A 382 12.41 -36.63 -4.48
N GLY A 383 12.84 -36.91 -5.71
CA GLY A 383 13.73 -36.05 -6.50
C GLY A 383 13.24 -34.62 -6.81
N TYR A 384 12.17 -34.13 -6.18
CA TYR A 384 11.71 -32.74 -6.19
C TYR A 384 10.88 -32.44 -4.94
N PHE A 385 11.44 -31.69 -3.99
CA PHE A 385 10.64 -30.92 -3.02
C PHE A 385 11.27 -29.54 -2.78
N ASP A 386 10.48 -28.50 -3.04
CA ASP A 386 10.79 -27.11 -2.77
C ASP A 386 10.07 -26.71 -1.49
N MET A 387 10.82 -26.50 -0.40
CA MET A 387 10.25 -25.95 0.84
C MET A 387 10.43 -24.43 0.84
N SER A 388 9.33 -23.70 0.79
CA SER A 388 9.35 -22.25 0.96
C SER A 388 9.67 -21.85 2.40
N ARG A 389 10.33 -20.69 2.54
CA ARG A 389 10.78 -20.09 3.81
C ARG A 389 9.70 -19.94 4.89
N SER A 390 8.42 -19.94 4.52
CA SER A 390 7.30 -19.80 5.44
C SER A 390 7.16 -20.95 6.44
N CYS A 391 7.66 -22.16 6.12
CA CYS A 391 7.63 -23.28 7.07
C CYS A 391 8.74 -23.21 8.14
N ILE A 392 9.85 -22.51 7.88
CA ILE A 392 10.99 -22.48 8.82
C ILE A 392 10.75 -21.46 9.95
N SER A 393 10.06 -20.34 9.68
CA SER A 393 9.73 -19.35 10.72
C SER A 393 8.64 -19.78 11.69
N CYS A 394 7.81 -20.78 11.38
CA CYS A 394 6.85 -21.32 12.33
C CYS A 394 7.48 -22.27 13.36
N VAL A 395 8.73 -22.72 13.16
CA VAL A 395 9.36 -23.73 14.03
C VAL A 395 10.11 -23.10 15.21
N SER A 396 10.42 -21.80 15.18
CA SER A 396 11.31 -21.18 16.17
C SER A 396 10.64 -20.42 17.32
N LEU A 397 9.30 -20.33 17.42
CA LEU A 397 8.69 -19.45 18.43
C LEU A 397 7.55 -19.99 19.31
N THR A 398 7.04 -21.21 19.16
CA THR A 398 6.08 -21.75 20.15
C THR A 398 6.19 -23.25 20.30
N GLY A 399 6.58 -23.72 21.49
CA GLY A 399 6.49 -25.13 21.85
C GLY A 399 5.03 -25.54 21.97
N PHE A 400 4.49 -26.22 20.95
CA PHE A 400 3.22 -26.95 21.01
C PHE A 400 3.25 -28.18 20.09
N ASP A 401 2.45 -29.17 20.48
CA ASP A 401 2.37 -30.56 20.04
C ASP A 401 2.09 -30.77 18.53
N TYR A 402 2.99 -31.50 17.86
CA TYR A 402 3.01 -31.76 16.41
C TYR A 402 1.82 -32.61 15.90
N GLY A 403 1.06 -33.24 16.80
CA GLY A 403 -0.07 -34.11 16.43
C GLY A 403 -1.25 -33.40 15.74
N THR A 404 -1.37 -32.08 15.88
CA THR A 404 -2.52 -31.32 15.33
C THR A 404 -2.26 -30.76 13.93
N LEU A 405 -1.00 -30.59 13.52
CA LEU A 405 -0.65 -29.97 12.23
C LEU A 405 -0.89 -30.91 11.04
N LEU A 406 -0.61 -32.21 11.21
CA LEU A 406 -0.73 -33.21 10.14
C LEU A 406 -2.19 -33.50 9.73
N LYS A 407 -3.16 -33.26 10.62
CA LYS A 407 -4.58 -33.55 10.33
C LYS A 407 -5.25 -32.48 9.47
N ASN A 408 -4.77 -31.23 9.53
CA ASN A 408 -5.36 -30.13 8.78
C ASN A 408 -4.70 -29.87 7.43
N CYS A 409 -3.42 -30.25 7.24
CA CYS A 409 -2.75 -30.05 5.96
C CYS A 409 -2.94 -31.19 4.95
N PHE A 410 -3.26 -32.43 5.37
CA PHE A 410 -3.14 -33.58 4.45
C PHE A 410 -4.32 -34.55 4.32
N VAL A 411 -5.49 -34.36 4.98
CA VAL A 411 -6.60 -35.36 4.90
C VAL A 411 -7.96 -34.81 4.44
N LYS A 412 -8.10 -33.54 4.06
CA LYS A 412 -9.29 -33.10 3.31
C LYS A 412 -8.92 -32.42 1.99
N LYS A 413 -9.45 -32.95 0.89
CA LYS A 413 -9.55 -32.27 -0.41
C LYS A 413 -10.33 -30.95 -0.21
N THR A 414 -9.64 -29.90 0.17
CA THR A 414 -10.16 -28.53 0.15
C THR A 414 -9.16 -27.68 -0.62
N ARG A 415 -9.63 -27.10 -1.72
CA ARG A 415 -8.90 -26.08 -2.49
C ARG A 415 -8.52 -24.94 -1.54
N SER A 416 -7.24 -24.83 -1.20
CA SER A 416 -6.73 -23.72 -0.39
C SER A 416 -6.51 -22.50 -1.28
N ASN A 417 -7.35 -21.48 -1.15
CA ASN A 417 -7.12 -20.13 -1.65
C ASN A 417 -6.32 -19.33 -0.59
N LEU A 418 -4.99 -19.49 -0.58
CA LEU A 418 -4.07 -18.59 0.11
C LEU A 418 -3.31 -17.76 -0.95
N PRO A 419 -3.23 -16.42 -0.82
CA PRO A 419 -2.49 -15.60 -1.75
C PRO A 419 -0.99 -15.73 -1.46
N GLY A 420 -0.33 -16.59 -2.22
CA GLY A 420 1.13 -16.59 -2.38
C GLY A 420 1.49 -15.80 -3.64
N LEU A 421 2.48 -14.92 -3.53
CA LEU A 421 3.06 -14.20 -4.65
C LEU A 421 3.67 -15.20 -5.65
N LEU A 422 3.02 -15.40 -6.80
CA LEU A 422 3.59 -16.16 -7.91
C LEU A 422 4.58 -15.26 -8.66
N VAL A 423 5.86 -15.31 -8.27
CA VAL A 423 6.93 -14.67 -9.05
C VAL A 423 7.28 -15.60 -10.21
N LEU A 424 6.69 -15.35 -11.38
CA LEU A 424 7.15 -15.98 -12.63
C LEU A 424 8.43 -15.26 -13.11
N SER A 425 9.55 -15.59 -12.46
CA SER A 425 10.88 -15.29 -12.98
C SER A 425 11.43 -16.53 -13.67
N LYS A 426 11.88 -16.40 -14.93
CA LYS A 426 12.70 -17.44 -15.59
C LYS A 426 14.07 -17.66 -14.92
N ARG A 427 14.36 -16.93 -13.83
CA ARG A 427 15.57 -17.08 -13.02
C ARG A 427 15.19 -17.50 -11.60
N LYS A 428 15.83 -18.59 -11.15
CA LYS A 428 15.73 -19.18 -9.81
C LYS A 428 15.92 -18.09 -8.73
N LEU A 429 14.92 -17.88 -7.88
CA LEU A 429 15.05 -17.03 -6.68
C LEU A 429 15.97 -17.75 -5.68
N ILE A 430 17.01 -17.05 -5.21
CA ILE A 430 18.06 -17.62 -4.37
C ILE A 430 17.86 -17.08 -2.96
N GLY A 431 17.49 -17.95 -2.01
CA GLY A 431 17.38 -17.55 -0.60
C GLY A 431 18.76 -17.32 0.05
N PRO A 432 18.86 -16.54 1.14
CA PRO A 432 20.08 -16.28 1.92
C PRO A 432 20.98 -17.46 2.27
N LYS A 433 20.44 -18.66 2.58
CA LYS A 433 21.27 -19.88 2.73
C LYS A 433 21.96 -20.26 1.41
N ASN A 434 21.27 -20.13 0.28
CA ASN A 434 21.81 -20.37 -1.06
C ASN A 434 22.67 -19.21 -1.58
N LEU A 435 22.60 -18.01 -0.98
CA LEU A 435 23.44 -16.86 -1.34
C LEU A 435 24.85 -17.00 -0.73
N VAL A 436 24.95 -17.44 0.53
CA VAL A 436 26.24 -17.79 1.15
C VAL A 436 26.86 -19.01 0.46
N GLU A 437 26.08 -20.03 0.09
CA GLU A 437 26.60 -21.16 -0.72
C GLU A 437 27.04 -20.73 -2.14
N LYS A 438 26.34 -19.76 -2.76
CA LYS A 438 26.65 -19.30 -4.12
C LYS A 438 27.85 -18.36 -4.17
N TYR A 439 27.92 -17.39 -3.28
CA TYR A 439 28.94 -16.35 -3.29
C TYR A 439 30.08 -16.63 -2.31
N GLY A 440 29.87 -17.43 -1.27
CA GLY A 440 30.87 -17.81 -0.27
C GLY A 440 30.92 -16.86 0.93
N SER A 441 30.60 -15.58 0.73
CA SER A 441 30.52 -14.57 1.79
C SER A 441 29.65 -13.37 1.37
N TRP A 442 29.27 -12.53 2.33
CA TRP A 442 28.50 -11.30 2.08
C TRP A 442 29.32 -10.26 1.30
N GLU A 443 30.63 -10.16 1.59
CA GLU A 443 31.58 -9.31 0.88
C GLU A 443 31.62 -9.65 -0.61
N LYS A 444 31.68 -10.95 -0.94
CA LYS A 444 31.72 -11.39 -2.33
C LYS A 444 30.39 -11.18 -3.05
N GLN A 445 29.27 -11.33 -2.35
CA GLN A 445 27.96 -10.98 -2.91
C GLN A 445 27.89 -9.48 -3.23
N ASN A 446 28.24 -8.62 -2.27
CA ASN A 446 28.21 -7.17 -2.43
C ASN A 446 29.13 -6.73 -3.59
N LEU A 447 30.32 -7.33 -3.72
CA LEU A 447 31.24 -7.06 -4.83
C LEU A 447 30.66 -7.48 -6.20
N ASP A 448 30.04 -8.65 -6.29
CA ASP A 448 29.45 -9.13 -7.54
C ASP A 448 28.22 -8.32 -7.96
N GLU A 449 27.46 -7.80 -7.01
CA GLU A 449 26.33 -6.88 -7.25
C GLU A 449 26.83 -5.50 -7.66
N THR A 450 27.84 -4.97 -6.97
CA THR A 450 28.58 -3.75 -7.33
C THR A 450 29.11 -3.81 -8.76
N LYS A 451 29.77 -4.91 -9.14
CA LYS A 451 30.27 -5.12 -10.51
C LYS A 451 29.15 -5.06 -11.54
N LYS A 452 28.01 -5.72 -11.28
CA LYS A 452 26.86 -5.69 -12.19
C LYS A 452 26.27 -4.29 -12.29
N LEU A 453 26.15 -3.59 -11.17
CA LEU A 453 25.57 -2.25 -11.13
C LEU A 453 26.45 -1.24 -11.87
N ALA A 454 27.73 -1.16 -11.52
CA ALA A 454 28.65 -0.23 -12.16
C ALA A 454 28.83 -0.52 -13.67
N ASN A 455 28.88 -1.80 -14.08
CA ASN A 455 28.99 -2.17 -15.49
C ASN A 455 27.68 -1.99 -16.28
N SER A 456 26.54 -1.73 -15.61
CA SER A 456 25.29 -1.41 -16.30
C SER A 456 25.29 0.00 -16.91
N PHE A 457 26.24 0.86 -16.49
CA PHE A 457 26.41 2.20 -17.04
C PHE A 457 27.38 2.17 -18.23
N PRO A 458 26.95 2.55 -19.45
CA PRO A 458 27.83 2.55 -20.62
C PRO A 458 29.03 3.48 -20.40
N ASN A 459 30.21 3.04 -20.84
CA ASN A 459 31.46 3.80 -20.74
C ASN A 459 31.53 5.01 -21.70
N ASN A 460 30.44 5.32 -22.41
CA ASN A 460 30.42 6.26 -23.53
C ASN A 460 30.22 7.73 -23.12
N GLY A 461 30.87 8.16 -22.03
CA GLY A 461 31.11 9.58 -21.72
C GLY A 461 29.96 10.39 -21.10
N GLY A 462 28.81 9.77 -20.80
CA GLY A 462 27.71 10.43 -20.09
C GLY A 462 27.90 10.44 -18.57
N ARG A 463 27.30 11.43 -17.87
CA ARG A 463 27.26 11.46 -16.41
C ARG A 463 26.50 10.24 -15.89
N ALA A 464 27.09 9.50 -14.94
CA ALA A 464 26.40 8.44 -14.22
C ALA A 464 26.35 8.76 -12.72
N ILE A 465 25.24 8.43 -12.08
CA ILE A 465 25.04 8.62 -10.64
C ILE A 465 24.51 7.31 -10.07
N ILE A 466 25.16 6.84 -9.01
CA ILE A 466 24.73 5.70 -8.20
C ILE A 466 24.46 6.25 -6.79
N MET A 467 23.29 5.95 -6.23
CA MET A 467 22.92 6.43 -4.90
C MET A 467 22.16 5.37 -4.10
N GLY A 468 22.38 5.36 -2.79
CA GLY A 468 21.69 4.49 -1.84
C GLY A 468 22.63 3.95 -0.77
N ASP A 469 22.09 3.06 0.07
CA ASP A 469 22.88 2.21 0.97
C ASP A 469 23.63 1.16 0.14
N LEU A 470 24.89 1.45 -0.17
CA LEU A 470 25.71 0.56 -0.98
C LEU A 470 26.37 -0.53 -0.11
N ASN A 471 26.24 -0.44 1.22
CA ASN A 471 26.94 -1.28 2.18
C ASN A 471 28.45 -1.36 1.91
N ALA A 472 29.02 -0.32 1.29
CA ALA A 472 30.40 -0.34 0.79
C ALA A 472 31.01 1.05 0.85
N GLY A 473 32.02 1.21 1.71
CA GLY A 473 32.73 2.47 1.87
C GLY A 473 33.71 2.44 3.04
N PRO A 474 34.53 3.49 3.19
CA PRO A 474 35.51 3.57 4.27
C PRO A 474 34.79 3.74 5.62
N PHE A 475 35.43 3.31 6.71
CA PHE A 475 35.05 3.86 8.01
C PHE A 475 35.32 5.37 8.03
N THR A 476 34.71 6.07 8.99
CA THR A 476 35.02 7.50 9.16
C THR A 476 36.53 7.71 9.32
N PRO A 477 37.10 8.86 8.89
CA PRO A 477 38.52 9.15 9.04
C PRO A 477 39.06 9.07 10.47
N ILE A 478 38.17 9.08 11.48
CA ILE A 478 38.47 8.95 12.91
C ILE A 478 38.73 7.47 13.30
N GLN A 479 38.18 6.51 12.56
CA GLN A 479 38.20 5.07 12.89
C GLN A 479 39.22 4.25 12.07
N GLY A 480 39.94 4.86 11.11
CA GLY A 480 41.02 4.22 10.36
C GLY A 480 40.67 3.90 8.89
N ASP A 481 41.60 3.26 8.17
CA ASP A 481 41.51 2.98 6.72
C ASP A 481 40.81 1.65 6.36
N GLU A 482 40.40 0.87 7.37
CA GLU A 482 39.55 -0.29 7.16
C GLU A 482 38.10 0.18 6.93
N GLY A 483 37.25 -0.62 6.30
CA GLY A 483 35.89 -0.17 5.94
C GLY A 483 34.98 -1.32 5.57
N TYR A 484 33.68 -1.04 5.48
CA TYR A 484 32.69 -2.01 5.03
C TYR A 484 32.89 -2.30 3.54
N HIS A 485 33.08 -3.59 3.21
CA HIS A 485 33.18 -4.10 1.82
C HIS A 485 34.09 -3.24 0.90
N MET A 486 35.30 -2.90 1.36
CA MET A 486 36.22 -1.98 0.67
C MET A 486 36.56 -2.35 -0.78
N ASP A 487 36.52 -3.63 -1.15
CA ASP A 487 36.74 -4.06 -2.53
C ASP A 487 35.63 -3.59 -3.48
N SER A 488 34.38 -3.54 -3.00
CA SER A 488 33.26 -2.97 -3.74
C SER A 488 33.42 -1.47 -3.92
N TYR A 489 33.79 -0.77 -2.85
CA TYR A 489 34.01 0.66 -2.89
C TYR A 489 35.14 1.02 -3.86
N LYS A 490 36.28 0.32 -3.78
CA LYS A 490 37.40 0.45 -4.74
C LYS A 490 36.96 0.18 -6.18
N TYR A 491 36.11 -0.82 -6.41
CA TYR A 491 35.61 -1.09 -7.75
C TYR A 491 34.82 0.09 -8.33
N TYR A 492 33.99 0.78 -7.55
CA TYR A 492 33.32 2.00 -8.03
C TYR A 492 34.33 3.08 -8.41
N LEU A 493 35.36 3.31 -7.59
CA LEU A 493 36.43 4.27 -7.88
C LEU A 493 37.17 3.92 -9.18
N ASP A 494 37.50 2.64 -9.37
CA ASP A 494 38.16 2.13 -10.58
C ASP A 494 37.29 2.30 -11.84
N GLN A 495 35.97 2.31 -11.70
CA GLN A 495 35.02 2.60 -12.78
C GLN A 495 34.84 4.10 -13.05
N GLY A 496 35.60 4.96 -12.37
CA GLY A 496 35.59 6.41 -12.54
C GLY A 496 34.51 7.14 -11.74
N PHE A 497 33.86 6.46 -10.79
CA PHE A 497 32.94 7.13 -9.88
C PHE A 497 33.74 7.85 -8.79
N LEU A 498 33.45 9.13 -8.62
CA LEU A 498 33.97 9.95 -7.54
C LEU A 498 33.13 9.72 -6.28
N PRO A 499 33.78 9.61 -5.10
CA PRO A 499 33.07 9.46 -3.86
C PRO A 499 32.35 10.76 -3.49
N SER A 500 31.15 10.64 -2.90
CA SER A 500 30.54 11.75 -2.17
C SER A 500 31.41 12.02 -0.94
N LEU A 501 32.36 12.95 -1.04
CA LEU A 501 33.24 13.32 0.07
C LEU A 501 32.44 14.08 1.13
N ASP A 502 31.78 13.35 2.02
CA ASP A 502 31.53 13.79 3.39
C ASP A 502 32.46 13.00 4.31
N SER A 503 33.13 13.68 5.24
CA SER A 503 33.95 13.06 6.28
C SER A 503 33.10 12.48 7.43
N GLU A 504 31.80 12.76 7.45
CA GLU A 504 30.87 12.31 8.47
C GLU A 504 30.21 10.97 8.11
N CYS A 505 29.97 10.12 9.12
CA CYS A 505 29.30 8.82 8.93
C CYS A 505 27.86 8.98 8.44
N THR A 506 27.40 8.02 7.65
CA THR A 506 26.00 7.91 7.23
C THR A 506 25.24 6.88 8.05
N TYR A 507 25.93 5.86 8.56
CA TYR A 507 25.45 4.96 9.59
C TYR A 507 26.28 5.14 10.86
N CYS A 508 25.69 5.73 11.90
CA CYS A 508 26.45 6.28 13.02
C CYS A 508 26.00 5.76 14.38
N ILE A 509 26.95 5.59 15.29
CA ILE A 509 26.74 5.25 16.70
C ILE A 509 25.89 6.30 17.42
N GLU A 510 26.03 7.58 17.02
CA GLU A 510 25.25 8.69 17.61
C GLU A 510 23.77 8.65 17.22
N ASN A 511 23.42 7.88 16.19
CA ASN A 511 22.03 7.67 15.81
C ASN A 511 21.39 6.67 16.79
N PRO A 512 20.36 7.05 17.57
CA PRO A 512 19.73 6.15 18.54
C PRO A 512 19.02 4.94 17.92
N LEU A 513 18.83 4.92 16.60
CA LEU A 513 18.27 3.79 15.86
C LEU A 513 19.35 2.85 15.30
N SER A 514 20.62 3.25 15.29
CA SER A 514 21.71 2.37 14.87
C SER A 514 21.91 1.24 15.88
N ILE A 515 22.18 0.04 15.37
CA ILE A 515 22.47 -1.16 16.18
C ILE A 515 23.95 -1.56 16.14
N ASP A 516 24.79 -0.74 15.49
CA ASP A 516 26.20 -1.02 15.24
C ASP A 516 27.10 -0.22 16.19
N ASP A 517 28.32 -0.71 16.39
CA ASP A 517 29.30 -0.13 17.32
C ASP A 517 30.40 0.68 16.61
N VAL A 518 30.24 0.90 15.30
CA VAL A 518 31.16 1.67 14.44
C VAL A 518 30.43 2.73 13.62
N ASN A 519 31.17 3.78 13.23
CA ASN A 519 30.70 4.87 12.39
C ASN A 519 31.13 4.59 10.94
N SER A 520 30.15 4.27 10.10
CA SER A 520 30.37 3.80 8.74
C SER A 520 29.87 4.82 7.72
N ILE A 521 30.62 4.97 6.62
CA ILE A 521 30.16 5.72 5.44
C ILE A 521 29.78 4.66 4.40
N ILE A 522 28.53 4.22 4.41
CA ILE A 522 28.03 3.13 3.53
C ILE A 522 26.91 3.58 2.60
N ASP A 523 26.21 4.66 2.97
CA ASP A 523 25.36 5.41 2.06
C ASP A 523 26.17 6.41 1.24
N HIS A 524 26.02 6.36 -0.08
CA HIS A 524 26.79 7.20 -0.99
C HIS A 524 25.93 7.83 -2.07
N ILE A 525 26.42 8.95 -2.60
CA ILE A 525 26.06 9.43 -3.95
C ILE A 525 27.34 9.44 -4.79
N LEU A 526 27.57 8.36 -5.52
CA LEU A 526 28.75 8.18 -6.35
C LEU A 526 28.50 8.78 -7.74
N VAL A 527 29.38 9.67 -8.20
CA VAL A 527 29.20 10.39 -9.47
C VAL A 527 30.36 10.11 -10.41
N ARG A 528 30.07 9.63 -11.61
CA ARG A 528 31.02 9.57 -12.71
C ARG A 528 30.77 10.75 -13.64
N PRO A 529 31.57 11.83 -13.59
CA PRO A 529 31.40 12.97 -14.46
C PRO A 529 31.79 12.64 -15.92
N PRO A 530 31.26 13.37 -16.92
CA PRO A 530 31.81 13.39 -18.26
C PRO A 530 33.27 13.85 -18.27
N ALA A 531 34.07 13.37 -19.21
CA ALA A 531 35.52 13.64 -19.29
C ALA A 531 35.89 15.13 -19.38
N ASN A 532 34.98 16.00 -19.84
CA ASN A 532 35.21 17.43 -20.02
C ASN A 532 34.43 18.29 -19.00
N GLU A 533 33.89 17.70 -17.93
CA GLU A 533 33.14 18.44 -16.92
C GLU A 533 34.06 19.06 -15.87
N ASN A 534 34.13 20.39 -15.85
CA ASN A 534 34.82 21.17 -14.81
C ASN A 534 33.83 21.60 -13.72
N LYS A 535 33.39 20.65 -12.88
CA LYS A 535 32.55 20.91 -11.72
C LYS A 535 33.17 20.36 -10.45
N LYS A 536 32.95 21.07 -9.35
CA LYS A 536 33.31 20.62 -8.01
C LYS A 536 32.13 19.87 -7.43
N TYR A 537 32.41 18.69 -6.89
CA TYR A 537 31.44 17.85 -6.20
C TYR A 537 31.77 17.86 -4.71
N SER A 538 30.76 18.14 -3.88
CA SER A 538 30.83 17.98 -2.43
C SER A 538 29.58 17.26 -1.94
N ALA A 539 29.66 16.68 -0.76
CA ALA A 539 28.51 16.02 -0.15
C ALA A 539 28.36 16.47 1.30
N GLU A 540 27.11 16.52 1.76
CA GLU A 540 26.80 16.76 3.15
C GLU A 540 25.74 15.81 3.67
N ARG A 541 25.91 15.40 4.92
CA ARG A 541 24.96 14.59 5.67
C ARG A 541 23.75 15.42 6.08
N VAL A 542 22.56 14.95 5.68
CA VAL A 542 21.26 15.58 5.93
C VAL A 542 20.37 14.68 6.80
N PHE A 543 19.25 15.23 7.25
CA PHE A 543 18.29 14.55 8.16
C PHE A 543 18.86 14.19 9.53
N ARG A 544 19.81 15.01 10.03
CA ARG A 544 20.40 14.87 11.37
C ARG A 544 19.41 15.13 12.51
N ASN A 545 18.42 15.99 12.24
CA ASN A 545 17.47 16.42 13.24
C ASN A 545 16.39 15.36 13.45
N SER A 546 15.92 15.27 14.69
CA SER A 546 14.71 14.53 15.02
C SER A 546 13.53 15.03 14.19
N ILE A 547 12.64 14.11 13.85
CA ILE A 547 11.32 14.48 13.32
C ILE A 547 10.62 15.33 14.40
N PRO A 548 9.95 16.45 14.08
CA PRO A 548 9.21 17.22 15.08
C PRO A 548 8.23 16.32 15.86
N GLY A 549 8.38 16.27 17.19
CA GLY A 549 7.60 15.38 18.06
C GLY A 549 8.31 14.07 18.43
N GLU A 550 9.36 13.69 17.70
CA GLU A 550 10.16 12.49 17.94
C GLU A 550 11.53 12.80 18.58
N LYS A 551 12.10 11.80 19.26
CA LYS A 551 13.44 11.90 19.87
C LYS A 551 14.57 11.36 18.99
N PHE A 552 14.23 10.85 17.81
CA PHE A 552 15.16 10.16 16.91
C PHE A 552 15.04 10.69 15.47
N PRO A 553 16.10 10.56 14.65
CA PRO A 553 16.07 10.93 13.23
C PRO A 553 15.17 9.97 12.41
N PRO A 554 14.83 10.30 11.15
CA PRO A 554 13.88 9.53 10.34
C PRO A 554 14.28 8.09 10.00
N SER A 555 15.55 7.74 10.14
CA SER A 555 16.12 6.42 9.86
C SER A 555 17.35 6.21 10.73
N ASP A 556 17.74 4.95 10.93
CA ASP A 556 19.04 4.51 11.44
C ASP A 556 20.23 4.92 10.55
N HIS A 557 19.95 5.32 9.31
CA HIS A 557 20.89 5.97 8.40
C HIS A 557 20.57 7.47 8.24
N TYR A 558 21.61 8.29 8.11
CA TYR A 558 21.48 9.68 7.69
C TYR A 558 21.52 9.81 6.17
N GLY A 559 20.77 10.76 5.63
CA GLY A 559 20.76 11.00 4.18
C GLY A 559 22.04 11.70 3.72
N VAL A 560 22.35 11.57 2.42
CA VAL A 560 23.44 12.29 1.76
C VAL A 560 22.85 13.26 0.76
N LEU A 561 23.29 14.52 0.79
CA LEU A 561 23.00 15.53 -0.22
C LEU A 561 24.27 15.79 -1.04
N LEU A 562 24.17 15.66 -2.35
CA LEU A 562 25.25 16.01 -3.28
C LEU A 562 25.09 17.46 -3.75
N ASN A 563 26.14 18.25 -3.53
CA ASN A 563 26.29 19.60 -4.03
C ASN A 563 27.22 19.59 -5.26
N ILE A 564 26.79 20.28 -6.32
CA ILE A 564 27.53 20.38 -7.58
C ILE A 564 27.72 21.87 -7.89
N GLU A 565 28.96 22.34 -7.78
CA GLU A 565 29.34 23.73 -8.03
C GLU A 565 30.08 23.85 -9.36
N GLU A 566 29.84 24.92 -10.12
CA GLU A 566 30.68 25.26 -11.27
C GLU A 566 32.05 25.75 -10.78
N GLN A 567 33.14 25.28 -11.40
CA GLN A 567 34.50 25.73 -11.11
C GLN A 567 34.96 26.83 -12.05
#